data_AF-A0A0C4YEX7-F1
#
_entry.id   AF-A0A0C4YEX7-F1
#
_cell.length_a   1.000
_cell.length_b   1.000
_cell.length_c   1.000
_cell.angle_alpha   90.00
_cell.angle_beta   90.00
_cell.angle_gamma   90.00
#
_symmetry.space_group_name_H-M   'P 1'
#
loop_
_entity.id
_entity.type
_entity.pdbx_description
1 polymer ?
#
loop_
_entity_poly.entity_id
_entity_poly.type
_entity_poly.pdbx_seq_one_letter_code
_entity_poly.pdbx_strand_id
1 'polypeptide(L)'
;MTRRPKSLACARTSRRLPARGFTLIEVLVALTILAVALTAAMRAMGSMIEAGAALQTRMLAEWSAENHLATLRLSKTWPEPGTRGYACPQGGVELYCEETISGTPNPSFRRVEIAVYPSGADKSVRLAWLVTIVPNETRNLL
;
A
#
# COMPACT_ATOMS: atom_id res chain seq x y z
N MET A 1 88.97 45.60 -7.54
CA MET A 1 88.02 45.73 -6.40
C MET A 1 86.64 46.09 -6.93
N THR A 2 85.72 45.12 -7.08
CA THR A 2 84.28 45.40 -7.19
C THR A 2 83.52 44.12 -6.81
N ARG A 3 83.00 44.07 -5.57
CA ARG A 3 82.09 43.01 -5.09
C ARG A 3 80.71 43.24 -5.68
N ARG A 4 80.10 42.25 -6.35
CA ARG A 4 78.65 42.19 -6.60
C ARG A 4 77.97 41.37 -5.48
N PRO A 5 76.80 41.79 -4.97
CA PRO A 5 76.10 41.08 -3.91
C PRO A 5 75.31 39.89 -4.46
N LYS A 6 75.24 38.81 -3.68
CA LYS A 6 74.41 37.63 -3.98
C LYS A 6 72.95 37.95 -3.60
N SER A 7 72.05 37.84 -4.57
CA SER A 7 70.60 37.87 -4.37
C SER A 7 70.15 36.65 -3.55
N LEU A 8 69.56 36.89 -2.38
CA LEU A 8 68.93 35.86 -1.54
C LEU A 8 67.50 35.63 -2.03
N ALA A 9 67.34 34.67 -2.94
CA ALA A 9 66.01 34.15 -3.27
C ALA A 9 65.49 33.30 -2.10
N CYS A 10 64.43 33.77 -1.45
CA CYS A 10 63.69 33.07 -0.42
C CYS A 10 62.94 31.88 -1.05
N ALA A 11 63.46 30.67 -0.88
CA ALA A 11 62.76 29.45 -1.28
C ALA A 11 61.63 29.16 -0.27
N ARG A 12 60.38 29.49 -0.62
CA ARG A 12 59.20 28.96 0.08
C ARG A 12 59.09 27.48 -0.22
N THR A 13 59.51 26.66 0.74
CA THR A 13 59.26 25.22 0.72
C THR A 13 57.78 24.99 1.02
N SER A 14 56.99 24.67 0.00
CA SER A 14 55.66 24.11 0.21
C SER A 14 55.82 22.73 0.84
N ARG A 15 55.55 22.61 2.14
CA ARG A 15 55.39 21.30 2.77
C ARG A 15 54.17 20.64 2.15
N ARG A 16 54.38 19.76 1.18
CA ARG A 16 53.37 18.78 0.80
C ARG A 16 53.12 17.91 2.04
N LEU A 17 51.92 17.97 2.60
CA LEU A 17 51.47 17.00 3.59
C LEU A 17 51.61 15.60 2.97
N PRO A 18 52.20 14.62 3.67
CA PRO A 18 52.31 13.27 3.15
C PRO A 18 50.89 12.74 2.87
N ALA A 19 50.66 12.29 1.65
CA ALA A 19 49.42 11.59 1.29
C ALA A 19 49.35 10.30 2.12
N ARG A 20 48.45 10.26 3.10
CA ARG A 20 48.15 9.04 3.85
C ARG A 20 47.41 8.09 2.91
N GLY A 21 47.96 6.89 2.70
CA GLY A 21 47.27 5.83 1.95
C GLY A 21 46.08 5.29 2.73
N PHE A 22 45.08 4.75 2.02
CA PHE A 22 43.94 4.07 2.62
C PHE A 22 44.41 2.85 3.40
N THR A 23 43.94 2.72 4.65
CA THR A 23 44.23 1.53 5.45
C THR A 23 43.21 0.42 5.13
N LEU A 24 43.62 -0.85 5.27
CA LEU A 24 42.71 -1.98 5.14
C LEU A 24 41.52 -1.87 6.10
N ILE A 25 41.76 -1.39 7.33
CA ILE A 25 40.71 -1.23 8.34
C ILE A 25 39.69 -0.15 7.97
N GLU A 26 40.11 0.93 7.29
CA GLU A 26 39.20 1.99 6.85
C GLU A 26 38.22 1.49 5.78
N VAL A 27 38.70 0.72 4.81
CA VAL A 27 37.85 0.10 3.79
C VAL A 27 36.91 -0.93 4.42
N LEU A 28 37.40 -1.73 5.36
CA LEU A 28 36.56 -2.69 6.09
C LEU A 28 35.46 -1.99 6.90
N VAL A 29 35.78 -0.92 7.63
CA VAL A 29 34.79 -0.14 8.38
C VAL A 29 33.80 0.56 7.45
N ALA A 30 34.26 1.11 6.33
CA ALA A 30 33.37 1.72 5.33
C ALA A 30 32.39 0.69 4.76
N LEU A 31 32.87 -0.50 4.42
CA LEU A 31 32.03 -1.60 3.93
C LEU A 31 31.06 -2.12 5.00
N THR A 32 31.45 -2.19 6.28
CA THR A 32 30.54 -2.62 7.35
C THR A 32 29.42 -1.62 7.55
N ILE A 33 29.71 -0.32 7.57
CA ILE A 33 28.68 0.73 7.67
C ILE A 33 27.75 0.66 6.47
N LEU A 34 28.30 0.54 5.26
CA LEU A 34 27.51 0.41 4.03
C LEU A 34 26.60 -0.83 4.06
N ALA A 35 27.12 -1.97 4.50
CA ALA A 35 26.36 -3.22 4.61
C ALA A 35 25.17 -3.08 5.57
N VAL A 36 25.38 -2.45 6.73
CA VAL A 36 24.31 -2.17 7.71
C VAL A 36 23.27 -1.22 7.11
N ALA A 37 23.70 -0.14 6.46
CA ALA A 37 22.79 0.81 5.81
C ALA A 37 21.93 0.14 4.73
N LEU A 38 22.53 -0.70 3.88
CA LEU A 38 21.81 -1.45 2.85
C LEU A 38 20.82 -2.46 3.45
N THR A 39 21.20 -3.13 4.54
CA THR A 39 20.30 -4.08 5.23
C THR A 39 19.08 -3.37 5.81
N ALA A 40 19.28 -2.19 6.41
CA ALA A 40 18.17 -1.37 6.88
C ALA A 40 17.26 -0.93 5.72
N ALA A 41 17.84 -0.48 4.60
CA ALA A 41 17.10 -0.09 3.41
C ALA A 41 16.28 -1.25 2.81
N MET A 42 16.86 -2.45 2.71
CA MET A 42 16.16 -3.64 2.20
C MET A 42 14.97 -4.03 3.08
N ARG A 43 15.09 -3.93 4.41
CA ARG A 43 13.96 -4.16 5.33
C ARG A 43 12.84 -3.15 5.12
N ALA A 44 13.19 -1.88 4.98
CA ALA A 44 12.20 -0.83 4.69
C ALA A 44 11.49 -1.11 3.35
N MET A 45 12.22 -1.47 2.29
CA MET A 45 11.65 -1.84 1.00
C MET A 45 10.73 -3.06 1.09
N GLY A 46 11.12 -4.10 1.83
CA GLY A 46 10.28 -5.27 2.08
C GLY A 46 8.94 -4.88 2.71
N SER A 47 8.96 -4.03 3.73
CA SER A 47 7.72 -3.55 4.38
C SER A 47 6.81 -2.76 3.42
N MET A 48 7.38 -2.01 2.48
CA MET A 48 6.63 -1.29 1.46
C MET A 48 5.97 -2.23 0.44
N ILE A 49 6.66 -3.32 0.06
CA ILE A 49 6.12 -4.33 -0.85
C ILE A 49 4.93 -5.05 -0.20
N GLU A 50 5.06 -5.47 1.06
CA GLU A 50 3.97 -6.10 1.81
C GLU A 50 2.76 -5.19 1.95
N ALA A 51 2.98 -3.91 2.28
CA ALA A 51 1.92 -2.90 2.33
C ALA A 51 1.24 -2.70 0.97
N GLY A 52 2.02 -2.70 -0.13
CA GLY A 52 1.51 -2.59 -1.49
C GLY A 52 0.60 -3.76 -1.86
N ALA A 53 1.01 -5.00 -1.54
CA ALA A 53 0.18 -6.19 -1.77
C ALA A 53 -1.12 -6.12 -0.97
N ALA A 54 -1.07 -5.73 0.31
CA ALA A 54 -2.26 -5.58 1.15
C ALA A 54 -3.23 -4.50 0.61
N LEU A 55 -2.70 -3.39 0.10
CA LEU A 55 -3.49 -2.33 -0.54
C LEU A 55 -4.16 -2.83 -1.83
N GLN A 56 -3.42 -3.56 -2.67
CA GLN A 56 -3.97 -4.16 -3.89
C GLN A 56 -5.15 -5.10 -3.57
N THR A 57 -5.01 -5.98 -2.58
CA THR A 57 -6.09 -6.87 -2.16
C THR A 57 -7.33 -6.10 -1.69
N ARG A 58 -7.15 -5.00 -0.95
CA ARG A 58 -8.27 -4.13 -0.52
C ARG A 58 -8.95 -3.44 -1.70
N MET A 59 -8.18 -2.96 -2.69
CA MET A 59 -8.76 -2.38 -3.90
C MET A 59 -9.60 -3.41 -4.68
N LEU A 60 -9.08 -4.64 -4.83
CA LEU A 60 -9.83 -5.73 -5.47
C LEU A 60 -11.10 -6.10 -4.70
N ALA A 61 -11.04 -6.08 -3.37
CA ALA A 61 -12.21 -6.27 -2.51
C ALA A 61 -13.26 -5.15 -2.71
N GLU A 62 -12.83 -3.89 -2.81
CA GLU A 62 -13.72 -2.77 -3.09
C GLU A 62 -14.42 -2.95 -4.45
N TRP A 63 -13.67 -3.31 -5.50
CA TRP A 63 -14.25 -3.61 -6.82
C TRP A 63 -15.26 -4.76 -6.78
N SER A 64 -15.01 -5.80 -5.98
CA SER A 64 -15.97 -6.90 -5.81
C SER A 64 -17.30 -6.40 -5.22
N ALA A 65 -17.25 -5.50 -4.24
CA ALA A 65 -18.43 -4.92 -3.60
C ALA A 65 -19.15 -3.94 -4.54
N GLU A 66 -18.42 -3.09 -5.25
CA GLU A 66 -18.96 -2.16 -6.24
C GLU A 66 -19.67 -2.91 -7.39
N ASN A 67 -19.04 -3.97 -7.92
CA ASN A 67 -19.64 -4.81 -8.94
C ASN A 67 -20.98 -5.38 -8.47
N HIS A 68 -21.05 -5.87 -7.23
CA HIS A 68 -22.28 -6.41 -6.69
C HIS A 68 -23.37 -5.34 -6.49
N LEU A 69 -23.00 -4.16 -5.99
CA LEU A 69 -23.91 -3.01 -5.92
C LEU A 69 -24.43 -2.61 -7.30
N ALA A 70 -23.57 -2.61 -8.31
CA ALA A 70 -23.96 -2.34 -9.69
C ALA A 70 -24.94 -3.40 -10.20
N THR A 71 -24.70 -4.69 -9.94
CA THR A 71 -25.63 -5.77 -10.29
C THR A 71 -27.00 -5.60 -9.63
N LEU A 72 -27.04 -5.25 -8.35
CA LEU A 72 -28.29 -4.97 -7.64
C LEU A 72 -29.07 -3.79 -8.23
N ARG A 73 -28.37 -2.72 -8.63
CA ARG A 73 -29.01 -1.56 -9.28
C ARG A 73 -29.52 -1.90 -10.68
N LEU A 74 -28.78 -2.71 -11.43
CA LEU A 74 -29.16 -3.13 -12.78
C LEU A 74 -30.33 -4.11 -12.77
N SER A 75 -30.43 -5.00 -11.78
CA SER A 75 -31.50 -5.98 -11.69
C SER A 75 -32.85 -5.37 -11.33
N LYS A 76 -32.89 -4.13 -10.80
CA LYS A 76 -34.11 -3.41 -10.34
C LYS A 76 -35.04 -4.28 -9.49
N THR A 77 -34.49 -5.28 -8.82
CA THR A 77 -35.26 -6.26 -8.06
C THR A 77 -35.32 -5.81 -6.61
N TRP A 78 -36.48 -5.93 -5.98
CA TRP A 78 -36.66 -5.63 -4.57
C TRP A 78 -35.98 -6.71 -3.71
N PRO A 79 -34.86 -6.41 -3.02
CA PRO A 79 -33.97 -7.45 -2.52
C PRO A 79 -34.46 -7.96 -1.15
N GLU A 80 -34.67 -9.28 -0.99
CA GLU A 80 -35.23 -9.88 0.24
C GLU A 80 -34.36 -9.65 1.48
N PRO A 81 -34.94 -9.37 2.66
CA PRO A 81 -34.17 -9.19 3.88
C PRO A 81 -33.46 -10.49 4.28
N GLY A 82 -32.27 -10.36 4.86
CA GLY A 82 -31.47 -11.49 5.30
C GLY A 82 -29.98 -11.27 5.07
N THR A 83 -29.19 -12.24 5.47
CA THR A 83 -27.75 -12.26 5.24
C THR A 83 -27.40 -13.45 4.37
N ARG A 84 -26.65 -13.22 3.29
CA ARG A 84 -26.16 -14.27 2.40
C ARG A 84 -24.69 -14.06 2.10
N GLY A 85 -23.93 -15.15 2.08
CA GLY A 85 -22.51 -15.12 1.75
C GLY A 85 -22.20 -15.97 0.52
N TYR A 86 -21.30 -15.50 -0.34
CA TYR A 86 -20.94 -16.13 -1.60
C TYR A 86 -19.50 -15.78 -2.00
N ALA A 87 -18.89 -16.63 -2.84
CA ALA A 87 -17.57 -16.35 -3.41
C ALA A 87 -17.67 -15.21 -4.43
N CYS A 88 -16.74 -14.26 -4.37
CA CYS A 88 -16.69 -13.10 -5.25
C CYS A 88 -15.25 -12.77 -5.70
N PRO A 89 -14.54 -13.73 -6.33
CA PRO A 89 -13.13 -13.56 -6.68
C PRO A 89 -12.92 -12.39 -7.64
N GLN A 90 -11.80 -11.68 -7.49
CA GLN A 90 -11.40 -10.56 -8.34
C GLN A 90 -9.90 -10.57 -8.61
N GLY A 91 -9.51 -10.34 -9.87
CA GLY A 91 -8.09 -10.23 -10.24
C GLY A 91 -7.23 -11.45 -9.87
N GLY A 92 -7.83 -12.66 -9.83
CA GLY A 92 -7.14 -13.89 -9.40
C GLY A 92 -7.00 -14.06 -7.89
N VAL A 93 -7.58 -13.15 -7.09
CA VAL A 93 -7.64 -13.24 -5.63
C VAL A 93 -8.98 -13.84 -5.22
N GLU A 94 -8.91 -14.90 -4.41
CA GLU A 94 -10.09 -15.47 -3.74
C GLU A 94 -10.63 -14.46 -2.73
N LEU A 95 -11.93 -14.20 -2.78
CA LEU A 95 -12.63 -13.27 -1.90
C LEU A 95 -14.00 -13.83 -1.57
N TYR A 96 -14.49 -13.49 -0.38
CA TYR A 96 -15.81 -13.88 0.09
C TYR A 96 -16.65 -12.65 0.42
N CYS A 97 -17.78 -12.52 -0.25
CA CYS A 97 -18.71 -11.42 -0.04
C CYS A 97 -19.83 -11.88 0.87
N GLU A 98 -20.23 -11.01 1.80
CA GLU A 98 -21.39 -11.17 2.64
C GLU A 98 -22.30 -9.97 2.44
N GLU A 99 -23.49 -10.25 1.93
CA GLU A 99 -24.52 -9.25 1.73
C GLU A 99 -25.53 -9.36 2.86
N THR A 100 -25.80 -8.24 3.53
CA THR A 100 -26.83 -8.12 4.57
C THR A 100 -27.85 -7.08 4.15
N ILE A 101 -29.09 -7.51 4.02
CA ILE A 101 -30.23 -6.68 3.65
C ILE A 101 -31.11 -6.48 4.88
N SER A 102 -31.30 -5.23 5.27
CA SER A 102 -32.10 -4.84 6.43
C SER A 102 -33.18 -3.82 6.05
N GLY A 103 -34.29 -3.85 6.78
CA GLY A 103 -35.33 -2.84 6.65
C GLY A 103 -34.86 -1.48 7.14
N THR A 104 -35.49 -0.42 6.64
CA THR A 104 -35.35 0.94 7.19
C THR A 104 -36.67 1.38 7.83
N PRO A 105 -36.70 2.47 8.61
CA PRO A 105 -37.96 3.01 9.12
C PRO A 105 -38.98 3.34 8.03
N ASN A 106 -38.53 3.62 6.81
CA ASN A 106 -39.40 3.76 5.65
C ASN A 106 -39.54 2.41 4.93
N PRO A 107 -40.75 1.81 4.87
CA PRO A 107 -40.95 0.50 4.26
C PRO A 107 -40.70 0.47 2.74
N SER A 108 -40.63 1.64 2.09
CA SER A 108 -40.27 1.76 0.67
C SER A 108 -38.76 1.69 0.41
N PHE A 109 -37.92 1.61 1.45
CA PHE A 109 -36.47 1.53 1.31
C PHE A 109 -35.89 0.37 2.11
N ARG A 110 -34.91 -0.32 1.50
CA ARG A 110 -34.07 -1.32 2.16
C ARG A 110 -32.62 -0.86 2.18
N ARG A 111 -31.92 -1.14 3.27
CA ARG A 111 -30.48 -0.94 3.40
C ARG A 111 -29.78 -2.23 3.02
N VAL A 112 -28.89 -2.14 2.04
CA VAL A 112 -28.05 -3.26 1.59
C VAL A 112 -26.61 -2.96 1.98
N GLU A 113 -26.00 -3.86 2.71
CA GLU A 113 -24.62 -3.79 3.17
C GLU A 113 -23.85 -4.95 2.53
N ILE A 114 -22.69 -4.66 1.95
CA ILE A 114 -21.80 -5.68 1.37
C ILE A 114 -20.46 -5.58 2.07
N ALA A 115 -20.09 -6.63 2.78
CA ALA A 115 -18.80 -6.80 3.40
C ALA A 115 -17.98 -7.83 2.62
N VAL A 116 -16.70 -7.56 2.41
CA VAL A 116 -15.80 -8.46 1.69
C VAL A 116 -14.69 -8.92 2.61
N TYR A 117 -14.43 -10.22 2.60
CA TYR A 117 -13.47 -10.91 3.45
C TYR A 117 -12.46 -11.69 2.61
N PRO A 118 -11.27 -12.02 3.16
CA PRO A 118 -10.27 -12.83 2.47
C PRO A 118 -10.81 -14.23 2.10
N SER A 119 -11.61 -14.86 2.96
CA SER A 119 -12.22 -16.16 2.69
C SER A 119 -13.48 -16.35 3.52
N GLY A 120 -14.29 -17.37 3.17
CA GLY A 120 -15.49 -17.70 3.94
C GLY A 120 -15.19 -18.25 5.34
N ALA A 121 -13.99 -18.84 5.53
CA ALA A 121 -13.51 -19.31 6.83
C ALA A 121 -12.90 -18.16 7.66
N ASP A 122 -12.23 -17.21 7.00
CA ASP A 122 -11.49 -16.12 7.64
C ASP A 122 -12.23 -14.79 7.50
N LYS A 123 -13.20 -14.57 8.40
CA LYS A 123 -13.94 -13.30 8.51
C LYS A 123 -13.34 -12.33 9.55
N SER A 124 -12.08 -12.54 9.94
CA SER A 124 -11.41 -11.77 11.00
C SER A 124 -11.15 -10.32 10.61
N VAL A 125 -10.91 -10.05 9.32
CA VAL A 125 -10.66 -8.72 8.78
C VAL A 125 -11.59 -8.47 7.61
N ARG A 126 -12.36 -7.39 7.71
CA ARG A 126 -13.16 -6.88 6.60
C ARG A 126 -12.28 -6.05 5.67
N LEU A 127 -12.08 -6.52 4.44
CA LEU A 127 -11.23 -5.87 3.43
C LEU A 127 -11.90 -4.65 2.82
N ALA A 128 -13.21 -4.74 2.58
CA ALA A 128 -14.05 -3.68 2.03
C ALA A 128 -15.45 -3.73 2.66
N TRP A 129 -16.11 -2.58 2.75
CA TRP A 129 -17.49 -2.48 3.25
C TRP A 129 -18.22 -1.32 2.60
N LEU A 130 -19.24 -1.64 1.83
CA LEU A 130 -20.09 -0.67 1.15
C LEU A 130 -21.54 -0.80 1.61
N VAL A 131 -22.23 0.34 1.65
CA VAL A 131 -23.64 0.41 2.05
C VAL A 131 -24.39 1.24 1.03
N THR A 132 -25.54 0.74 0.57
CA THR A 132 -26.46 1.50 -0.28
C THR A 132 -27.88 1.38 0.26
N ILE A 133 -28.72 2.36 -0.11
CA ILE A 133 -30.16 2.25 0.04
C ILE A 133 -30.76 1.90 -1.32
N VAL A 134 -31.68 0.94 -1.34
CA VAL A 134 -32.42 0.52 -2.55
C VAL A 134 -33.90 0.87 -2.36
N PRO A 135 -34.52 1.62 -3.29
CA PRO A 135 -35.95 1.91 -3.27
C PRO A 135 -36.79 0.74 -3.81
N ASN A 136 -38.04 0.67 -3.39
CA ASN A 136 -39.04 -0.25 -3.93
C ASN A 136 -39.66 0.33 -5.21
N GLU A 137 -39.01 0.12 -6.35
CA GLU A 137 -39.46 0.67 -7.64
C GLU A 137 -40.81 0.09 -8.12
N THR A 138 -41.20 -1.09 -7.63
CA THR A 138 -42.46 -1.76 -7.97
C THR A 138 -43.70 -0.97 -7.52
N ARG A 139 -43.56 -0.06 -6.54
CA ARG A 139 -44.63 0.84 -6.09
C ARG A 139 -44.84 2.08 -6.96
N ASN A 140 -43.87 2.44 -7.80
CA ASN A 140 -43.91 3.65 -8.64
C ASN A 140 -44.47 3.39 -10.06
N LEU A 141 -44.86 2.15 -10.36
CA LEU A 141 -45.42 1.73 -11.65
C LEU A 141 -46.96 1.50 -11.60
N LEU A 142 -47.61 1.88 -10.50
CA LEU A 142 -49.07 1.89 -10.30
C LEU A 142 -49.52 3.31 -9.97
#